data_AF-A0A3A5ZNH0-F1
#
_entry.id   AF-A0A3A5ZNH0-F1
#
_cell.length_a   1.000
_cell.length_b   1.000
_cell.length_c   1.000
_cell.angle_alpha   90.00
_cell.angle_beta   90.00
_cell.angle_gamma   90.00
#
_symmetry.space_group_name_H-M   'P 1'
#
loop_
_entity.id
_entity.type
_entity.pdbx_description
1 polymer ?
#
loop_
_entity_poly.entity_id
_entity_poly.type
_entity_poly.pdbx_seq_one_letter_code
_entity_poly.pdbx_strand_id
1 'polypeptide(L)'
;MKTKILFTLLFFACRIHYLYGQTNLQIAPETLATPEKNGIWLQPAQNTKAQPIWGFANGIRIGIAPLGGPRGLIRIYTPYLEHDEFVVTNFIAFEPIDKAKNNRGLSELEWSQLDNVRGKRFWSGNTPEAPSFPNQYYPAHGVIAKENGVETLTVYFFCETFDNGADIYVRTKFTEGKPYEFELTTYTTEESDELNRFILTATMGNKARLRTLHLADGKTKEAGQLWPSYKDSNFTEHNHTPVAEMIKDKNGGVWFIASPDEKDPTKAVYAEDTHTHWKYTGKKATQYWYCSNPSNELEGVVNGRYTYWASKSPIPGGIAYENFELTEPFQSGQSYIFGITPLSPEELINHIMK
;
A
#
# COMPACT_ATOMS: atom_id res chain seq x y z
N MET A 1 32.79 23.97 -11.31
CA MET A 1 32.14 24.04 -9.99
C MET A 1 30.65 23.79 -10.19
N LYS A 2 30.18 22.56 -9.92
CA LYS A 2 28.79 22.15 -10.03
C LYS A 2 28.24 21.93 -8.62
N THR A 3 27.22 22.69 -8.27
CA THR A 3 26.53 22.69 -6.98
C THR A 3 25.72 21.40 -6.85
N LYS A 4 26.12 20.52 -5.93
CA LYS A 4 25.31 19.39 -5.48
C LYS A 4 24.28 19.91 -4.49
N ILE A 5 22.99 19.80 -4.82
CA ILE A 5 21.88 20.09 -3.91
C ILE A 5 21.80 18.93 -2.92
N LEU A 6 22.04 19.25 -1.66
CA LEU A 6 22.03 18.37 -0.51
C LEU A 6 20.58 18.22 -0.02
N PHE A 7 19.91 17.11 -0.37
CA PHE A 7 18.69 16.68 0.33
C PHE A 7 19.12 15.99 1.63
N THR A 8 19.31 16.77 2.69
CA THR A 8 19.52 16.24 4.04
C THR A 8 19.05 17.28 5.03
N LEU A 9 18.32 16.84 6.07
CA LEU A 9 17.87 17.58 7.27
C LEU A 9 16.41 18.03 7.27
N LEU A 10 15.52 17.13 7.70
CA LEU A 10 14.45 17.47 8.66
C LEU A 10 13.89 16.21 9.35
N PHE A 11 14.76 15.47 10.03
CA PHE A 11 14.34 14.41 10.96
C PHE A 11 15.23 14.44 12.20
N PHE A 12 15.10 15.48 13.03
CA PHE A 12 15.59 15.41 14.39
C PHE A 12 14.70 16.22 15.33
N ALA A 13 14.41 15.61 16.47
CA ALA A 13 13.68 16.14 17.63
C ALA A 13 12.14 16.15 17.54
N CYS A 14 11.54 14.96 17.58
CA CYS A 14 10.27 14.80 18.29
C CYS A 14 10.33 13.55 19.18
N ARG A 15 10.50 13.79 20.48
CA ARG A 15 10.65 12.79 21.55
C ARG A 15 9.41 11.88 21.63
N ILE A 16 9.64 10.57 21.52
CA ILE A 16 9.12 9.48 22.40
C ILE A 16 7.69 9.62 22.98
N HIS A 17 6.72 10.06 22.17
CA HIS A 17 5.27 9.89 22.43
C HIS A 17 4.53 9.34 21.18
N TYR A 18 5.28 8.93 20.15
CA TYR A 18 4.79 8.80 18.78
C TYR A 18 4.21 7.43 18.40
N LEU A 19 4.00 6.52 19.35
CA LEU A 19 3.91 5.08 19.05
C LEU A 19 2.56 4.42 19.35
N TYR A 20 1.56 5.15 19.83
CA TYR A 20 0.23 4.56 20.11
C TYR A 20 -0.88 5.54 19.69
N GLY A 21 -1.57 5.25 18.60
CA GLY A 21 -2.82 5.94 18.21
C GLY A 21 -2.68 7.21 17.37
N GLN A 22 -2.05 7.14 16.18
CA GLN A 22 -2.07 8.30 15.26
C GLN A 22 -3.44 8.60 14.64
N THR A 23 -4.41 7.71 14.82
CA THR A 23 -5.82 8.08 14.71
C THR A 23 -6.31 8.52 16.09
N ASN A 24 -6.71 9.78 16.24
CA ASN A 24 -7.51 10.24 17.38
C ASN A 24 -8.91 9.59 17.27
N LEU A 25 -8.97 8.30 17.60
CA LEU A 25 -10.19 7.51 17.50
C LEU A 25 -11.11 7.93 18.64
N GLN A 26 -12.17 8.64 18.29
CA GLN A 26 -13.25 8.92 19.24
C GLN A 26 -14.02 7.65 19.61
N ILE A 27 -13.92 6.60 18.78
CA ILE A 27 -14.64 5.33 18.93
C ILE A 27 -13.67 4.18 18.63
N ALA A 28 -13.63 3.20 19.51
CA ALA A 28 -12.78 2.03 19.32
C ALA A 28 -13.30 1.18 18.13
N PRO A 29 -12.45 0.76 17.18
CA PRO A 29 -12.90 0.07 15.95
C PRO A 29 -13.74 -1.17 16.20
N GLU A 30 -13.48 -1.90 17.27
CA GLU A 30 -14.19 -3.10 17.70
C GLU A 30 -15.64 -2.83 18.14
N THR A 31 -16.00 -1.57 18.41
CA THR A 31 -17.37 -1.17 18.76
C THR A 31 -18.21 -0.74 17.56
N LEU A 32 -17.58 -0.59 16.39
CA LEU A 32 -18.27 -0.30 15.14
C LEU A 32 -18.95 -1.56 14.60
N ALA A 33 -20.06 -1.40 13.89
CA ALA A 33 -20.72 -2.51 13.22
C ALA A 33 -19.76 -3.22 12.26
N THR A 34 -19.68 -4.55 12.36
CA THR A 34 -18.83 -5.36 11.49
C THR A 34 -19.34 -5.33 10.05
N PRO A 35 -18.47 -5.54 9.04
CA PRO A 35 -18.89 -5.60 7.65
C PRO A 35 -19.93 -6.71 7.41
N GLU A 36 -20.89 -6.43 6.52
CA GLU A 36 -21.90 -7.36 6.07
C GLU A 36 -21.33 -8.25 4.96
N LYS A 37 -21.70 -9.54 5.00
CA LYS A 37 -21.34 -10.50 3.96
C LYS A 37 -22.43 -10.58 2.91
N ASN A 38 -22.13 -10.13 1.70
CA ASN A 38 -23.01 -10.18 0.54
C ASN A 38 -22.43 -11.14 -0.50
N GLY A 39 -22.79 -12.42 -0.38
CA GLY A 39 -22.21 -13.48 -1.23
C GLY A 39 -20.72 -13.68 -0.96
N ILE A 40 -19.88 -13.43 -1.97
CA ILE A 40 -18.42 -13.52 -1.87
C ILE A 40 -17.78 -12.22 -1.34
N TRP A 41 -18.55 -11.14 -1.23
CA TRP A 41 -18.08 -9.81 -0.86
C TRP A 41 -18.28 -9.50 0.63
N LEU A 42 -17.41 -8.63 1.14
CA LEU A 42 -17.59 -7.91 2.40
C LEU A 42 -17.76 -6.42 2.10
N GLN A 43 -18.74 -5.81 2.75
CA GLN A 43 -19.05 -4.38 2.62
C GLN A 43 -19.37 -3.79 4.00
N PRO A 44 -19.04 -2.51 4.26
CA PRO A 44 -19.37 -1.88 5.54
C PRO A 44 -20.88 -1.85 5.80
N ALA A 45 -21.34 -2.20 7.01
CA ALA A 45 -22.76 -2.11 7.37
C ALA A 45 -23.34 -0.71 7.11
N GLN A 46 -24.60 -0.64 6.68
CA GLN A 46 -25.25 0.63 6.31
C GLN A 46 -26.16 1.19 7.41
N ASN A 47 -26.42 2.49 7.35
CA ASN A 47 -27.30 3.23 8.28
C ASN A 47 -26.84 3.18 9.75
N THR A 48 -25.58 2.83 10.01
CA THR A 48 -24.97 2.76 11.34
C THR A 48 -23.50 3.13 11.27
N LYS A 49 -22.87 3.34 12.42
CA LYS A 49 -21.42 3.51 12.50
C LYS A 49 -20.75 2.17 12.21
N ALA A 50 -19.97 2.08 11.15
CA ALA A 50 -19.47 0.81 10.63
C ALA A 50 -17.95 0.80 10.43
N GLN A 51 -17.38 -0.40 10.49
CA GLN A 51 -16.00 -0.63 10.11
C GLN A 51 -15.84 -0.40 8.60
N PRO A 52 -14.94 0.50 8.16
CA PRO A 52 -14.71 0.78 6.74
C PRO A 52 -13.83 -0.32 6.12
N ILE A 53 -14.39 -1.51 5.92
CA ILE A 53 -13.70 -2.67 5.33
C ILE A 53 -14.47 -3.17 4.11
N TRP A 54 -13.76 -3.35 3.00
CA TRP A 54 -14.27 -3.87 1.73
C TRP A 54 -13.39 -5.03 1.24
N GLY A 55 -13.93 -5.90 0.39
CA GLY A 55 -13.16 -6.91 -0.34
C GLY A 55 -13.84 -8.26 -0.33
N PHE A 56 -13.06 -9.34 -0.27
CA PHE A 56 -13.59 -10.70 -0.27
C PHE A 56 -13.88 -11.21 1.15
N ALA A 57 -14.99 -11.93 1.30
CA ALA A 57 -15.31 -12.66 2.52
C ALA A 57 -14.20 -13.66 2.91
N ASN A 58 -13.64 -14.35 1.93
CA ASN A 58 -12.59 -15.37 2.12
C ASN A 58 -11.29 -15.04 1.38
N GLY A 59 -11.02 -13.76 1.10
CA GLY A 59 -9.86 -13.32 0.33
C GLY A 59 -9.27 -12.03 0.88
N ILE A 60 -8.60 -11.27 0.01
CA ILE A 60 -7.98 -9.99 0.36
C ILE A 60 -9.06 -8.96 0.71
N ARG A 61 -8.76 -8.16 1.72
CA ARG A 61 -9.63 -7.09 2.20
C ARG A 61 -8.82 -5.83 2.37
N ILE A 62 -9.49 -4.69 2.26
CA ILE A 62 -8.88 -3.39 2.52
C ILE A 62 -9.74 -2.58 3.48
N GLY A 63 -9.13 -1.63 4.16
CA GLY A 63 -9.87 -0.66 4.95
C GLY A 63 -9.14 0.66 5.13
N ILE A 64 -9.82 1.66 5.68
CA ILE A 64 -9.24 2.99 5.94
C ILE A 64 -9.48 3.39 7.40
N ALA A 65 -8.97 4.56 7.82
CA ALA A 65 -9.37 5.15 9.09
C ALA A 65 -10.91 5.29 9.14
N PRO A 66 -11.59 5.07 10.28
CA PRO A 66 -11.05 5.07 11.64
C PRO A 66 -10.66 3.67 12.18
N LEU A 67 -10.22 2.72 11.35
CA LEU A 67 -9.55 1.52 11.85
C LEU A 67 -8.19 1.87 12.49
N GLY A 68 -7.70 1.02 13.41
CA GLY A 68 -6.42 1.23 14.08
C GLY A 68 -5.22 1.37 13.13
N GLY A 69 -4.16 2.04 13.59
CA GLY A 69 -2.96 2.34 12.79
C GLY A 69 -2.93 3.78 12.24
N PRO A 70 -1.88 4.16 11.50
CA PRO A 70 -1.74 5.50 10.92
C PRO A 70 -2.88 5.88 9.97
N ARG A 71 -3.17 7.19 9.87
CA ARG A 71 -4.15 7.75 8.91
C ARG A 71 -3.45 8.02 7.56
N GLY A 72 -4.24 8.28 6.51
CA GLY A 72 -3.73 8.58 5.18
C GLY A 72 -3.23 7.34 4.45
N LEU A 73 -3.75 6.17 4.81
CA LEU A 73 -3.33 4.88 4.27
C LEU A 73 -4.54 3.98 4.06
N ILE A 74 -4.50 3.21 2.97
CA ILE A 74 -5.33 2.02 2.79
C ILE A 74 -4.63 0.88 3.52
N ARG A 75 -5.30 0.26 4.50
CA ARG A 75 -4.87 -0.96 5.19
C ARG A 75 -5.18 -2.16 4.31
N ILE A 76 -4.28 -3.14 4.26
CA ILE A 76 -4.48 -4.41 3.57
C ILE A 76 -4.50 -5.55 4.60
N TYR A 77 -5.52 -6.39 4.52
CA TYR A 77 -5.70 -7.58 5.35
C TYR A 77 -5.73 -8.83 4.47
N THR A 78 -5.08 -9.89 4.95
CA THR A 78 -4.97 -11.16 4.22
C THR A 78 -5.34 -12.35 5.12
N PRO A 79 -6.61 -12.46 5.55
CA PRO A 79 -7.04 -13.50 6.49
C PRO A 79 -6.80 -14.93 5.98
N TYR A 80 -6.76 -15.13 4.65
CA TYR A 80 -6.43 -16.42 4.02
C TYR A 80 -4.97 -16.86 4.24
N LEU A 81 -4.10 -15.97 4.76
CA LEU A 81 -2.77 -16.31 5.23
C LEU A 81 -2.74 -16.67 6.72
N GLU A 82 -3.89 -16.89 7.37
CA GLU A 82 -3.99 -17.25 8.81
C GLU A 82 -3.50 -16.12 9.73
N HIS A 83 -3.65 -14.88 9.29
CA HIS A 83 -3.54 -13.72 10.17
C HIS A 83 -4.84 -13.52 10.96
N ASP A 84 -4.71 -13.00 12.19
CA ASP A 84 -5.87 -12.49 12.94
C ASP A 84 -6.55 -11.35 12.18
N GLU A 85 -7.85 -11.16 12.42
CA GLU A 85 -8.75 -10.32 11.61
C GLU A 85 -8.28 -8.88 11.38
N PHE A 86 -7.61 -8.28 12.37
CA PHE A 86 -7.11 -6.88 12.31
C PHE A 86 -5.61 -6.76 12.14
N VAL A 87 -4.90 -7.87 11.88
CA VAL A 87 -3.46 -7.82 11.59
C VAL A 87 -3.27 -7.31 10.16
N VAL A 88 -2.87 -6.04 10.06
CA VAL A 88 -2.52 -5.41 8.78
C VAL A 88 -1.29 -6.09 8.20
N THR A 89 -1.36 -6.53 6.95
CA THR A 89 -0.24 -7.16 6.23
C THR A 89 0.62 -6.11 5.53
N ASN A 90 -0.03 -5.10 4.92
CA ASN A 90 0.64 -4.00 4.24
C ASN A 90 -0.28 -2.76 4.19
N PHE A 91 0.23 -1.62 3.75
CA PHE A 91 -0.51 -0.40 3.50
C PHE A 91 -0.29 0.11 2.09
N ILE A 92 -1.25 0.84 1.52
CA ILE A 92 -1.04 1.71 0.35
C ILE A 92 -1.09 3.18 0.78
N ALA A 93 -0.02 3.92 0.52
CA ALA A 93 0.04 5.37 0.64
C ALA A 93 -0.21 6.07 -0.70
N PHE A 94 -0.74 7.29 -0.65
CA PHE A 94 -0.92 8.16 -1.80
C PHE A 94 0.18 9.22 -1.81
N GLU A 95 0.95 9.25 -2.89
CA GLU A 95 2.15 10.08 -2.97
C GLU A 95 2.22 10.83 -4.31
N PRO A 96 1.36 11.84 -4.51
CA PRO A 96 1.38 12.67 -5.71
C PRO A 96 2.61 13.58 -5.74
N ILE A 97 3.20 13.75 -6.92
CA ILE A 97 4.30 14.69 -7.18
C ILE A 97 3.77 15.76 -8.11
N ASP A 98 3.67 16.99 -7.60
CA ASP A 98 3.27 18.16 -8.38
C ASP A 98 4.28 18.43 -9.51
N LYS A 99 3.80 18.80 -10.69
CA LYS A 99 4.64 18.99 -11.89
C LYS A 99 5.46 20.27 -11.84
N ALA A 100 4.92 21.35 -11.28
CA ALA A 100 5.58 22.66 -11.29
C ALA A 100 6.59 22.80 -10.14
N LYS A 101 6.20 22.39 -8.94
CA LYS A 101 6.92 22.47 -7.66
C LYS A 101 7.84 21.28 -7.46
N ASN A 102 7.53 20.13 -8.09
CA ASN A 102 8.31 18.88 -8.00
C ASN A 102 8.51 18.39 -6.55
N ASN A 103 7.51 18.61 -5.69
CA ASN A 103 7.47 18.13 -4.32
C ASN A 103 6.49 16.95 -4.19
N ARG A 104 6.96 15.87 -3.56
CA ARG A 104 6.19 14.67 -3.26
C ARG A 104 5.33 14.90 -2.03
N GLY A 105 4.02 14.78 -2.20
CA GLY A 105 3.06 14.72 -1.10
C GLY A 105 3.12 13.35 -0.43
N LEU A 106 2.86 13.30 0.88
CA LEU A 106 2.96 12.06 1.67
C LEU A 106 1.72 11.89 2.53
N SER A 107 0.76 11.07 2.05
CA SER A 107 -0.57 10.98 2.68
C SER A 107 -0.50 10.54 4.14
N GLU A 108 0.45 9.71 4.55
CA GLU A 108 0.63 9.30 5.94
C GLU A 108 1.25 10.39 6.83
N LEU A 109 2.14 11.22 6.27
CA LEU A 109 3.03 12.07 7.06
C LEU A 109 2.58 13.53 7.15
N GLU A 110 1.85 14.02 6.16
CA GLU A 110 1.32 15.38 6.14
C GLU A 110 0.25 15.60 7.21
N TRP A 111 0.15 16.83 7.71
CA TRP A 111 -0.91 17.20 8.64
C TRP A 111 -2.20 17.46 7.86
N SER A 112 -3.31 16.96 8.37
CA SER A 112 -4.63 17.33 7.86
C SER A 112 -4.96 18.74 8.31
N GLN A 113 -5.38 19.57 7.35
CA GLN A 113 -5.92 20.90 7.57
C GLN A 113 -7.37 20.84 8.07
N LEU A 114 -8.03 19.69 7.99
CA LEU A 114 -9.42 19.52 8.42
C LEU A 114 -9.55 19.34 9.94
N ASP A 115 -8.59 18.67 10.57
CA ASP A 115 -8.66 18.34 12.00
C ASP A 115 -7.32 18.39 12.74
N ASN A 116 -6.24 18.86 12.10
CA ASN A 116 -4.92 19.01 12.68
C ASN A 116 -4.37 17.71 13.30
N VAL A 117 -4.70 16.56 12.70
CA VAL A 117 -4.11 15.26 13.02
C VAL A 117 -3.14 14.86 11.89
N ARG A 118 -2.10 14.12 12.23
CA ARG A 118 -1.14 13.61 11.24
C ARG A 118 -1.77 12.55 10.32
N GLY A 119 -1.39 12.58 9.05
CA GLY A 119 -1.96 11.84 7.94
C GLY A 119 -3.15 12.58 7.32
N LYS A 120 -3.24 12.63 5.99
CA LYS A 120 -4.38 13.19 5.26
C LYS A 120 -5.64 12.37 5.48
N ARG A 121 -6.80 13.04 5.51
CA ARG A 121 -8.07 12.34 5.70
C ARG A 121 -8.48 11.61 4.42
N PHE A 122 -8.78 10.32 4.55
CA PHE A 122 -9.43 9.54 3.49
C PHE A 122 -10.91 9.36 3.79
N TRP A 123 -11.74 9.29 2.75
CA TRP A 123 -13.13 8.87 2.85
C TRP A 123 -13.54 8.05 1.63
N SER A 124 -14.65 7.33 1.77
CA SER A 124 -15.16 6.43 0.74
C SER A 124 -16.39 7.00 0.03
N GLY A 125 -16.56 6.64 -1.24
CA GLY A 125 -17.74 6.93 -2.06
C GLY A 125 -18.17 5.73 -2.92
N ASN A 126 -19.44 5.69 -3.28
CA ASN A 126 -20.00 4.71 -4.22
C ASN A 126 -19.80 5.13 -5.69
N THR A 127 -19.50 6.40 -5.91
CA THR A 127 -19.39 7.07 -7.21
C THR A 127 -18.14 7.96 -7.21
N PRO A 128 -17.62 8.36 -8.40
CA PRO A 128 -16.51 9.31 -8.48
C PRO A 128 -16.90 10.72 -8.00
N GLU A 129 -18.19 10.99 -7.82
CA GLU A 129 -18.70 12.18 -7.15
C GLU A 129 -18.96 11.86 -5.68
N ALA A 130 -18.12 12.36 -4.77
CA ALA A 130 -18.38 12.27 -3.32
C ALA A 130 -18.60 13.66 -2.72
N PRO A 131 -19.49 13.78 -1.71
CA PRO A 131 -19.60 15.00 -0.93
C PRO A 131 -18.28 15.31 -0.23
N SER A 132 -17.94 16.58 -0.07
CA SER A 132 -16.74 17.00 0.64
C SER A 132 -16.82 16.59 2.12
N PHE A 133 -15.85 15.81 2.58
CA PHE A 133 -15.58 15.49 3.99
C PHE A 133 -16.72 14.82 4.79
N PRO A 134 -17.27 13.68 4.32
CA PRO A 134 -18.32 12.96 5.02
C PRO A 134 -17.86 12.42 6.38
N ASN A 135 -18.81 12.10 7.25
CA ASN A 135 -18.52 11.51 8.55
C ASN A 135 -17.79 10.16 8.38
N GLN A 136 -16.55 10.07 8.90
CA GLN A 136 -15.67 8.90 8.75
C GLN A 136 -16.24 7.59 9.32
N TYR A 137 -17.25 7.65 10.19
CA TYR A 137 -17.89 6.46 10.76
C TYR A 137 -19.03 5.92 9.90
N TYR A 138 -19.43 6.61 8.83
CA TYR A 138 -20.47 6.18 7.89
C TYR A 138 -19.85 5.96 6.51
N PRO A 139 -19.03 4.90 6.34
CA PRO A 139 -18.39 4.60 5.07
C PRO A 139 -19.40 4.22 3.99
N ALA A 140 -19.05 4.52 2.75
CA ALA A 140 -19.81 4.07 1.60
C ALA A 140 -19.84 2.53 1.53
N HIS A 141 -20.98 1.97 1.14
CA HIS A 141 -21.17 0.51 1.03
C HIS A 141 -20.22 -0.12 -0.01
N GLY A 142 -19.86 0.63 -1.05
CA GLY A 142 -19.34 0.09 -2.29
C GLY A 142 -20.47 -0.42 -3.20
N VAL A 143 -20.18 -0.52 -4.48
CA VAL A 143 -21.13 -0.94 -5.52
C VAL A 143 -20.74 -2.32 -6.00
N ILE A 144 -21.66 -3.28 -5.82
CA ILE A 144 -21.57 -4.58 -6.50
C ILE A 144 -22.24 -4.44 -7.87
N ALA A 145 -21.52 -4.79 -8.93
CA ALA A 145 -22.03 -4.77 -10.29
C ALA A 145 -21.60 -6.04 -11.05
N LYS A 146 -22.25 -6.32 -12.17
CA LYS A 146 -21.87 -7.40 -13.08
C LYS A 146 -21.35 -6.83 -14.38
N GLU A 147 -20.07 -7.00 -14.64
CA GLU A 147 -19.36 -6.52 -15.83
C GLU A 147 -18.98 -7.73 -16.69
N ASN A 148 -19.51 -7.82 -17.92
CA ASN A 148 -19.22 -8.93 -18.84
C ASN A 148 -19.41 -10.33 -18.24
N GLY A 149 -20.40 -10.49 -17.35
CA GLY A 149 -20.70 -11.75 -16.70
C GLY A 149 -19.93 -12.02 -15.40
N VAL A 150 -18.98 -11.15 -15.03
CA VAL A 150 -18.14 -11.26 -13.82
C VAL A 150 -18.60 -10.23 -12.79
N GLU A 151 -18.79 -10.65 -11.54
CA GLU A 151 -19.16 -9.73 -10.47
C GLU A 151 -17.96 -8.90 -9.99
N THR A 152 -18.18 -7.62 -9.70
CA THR A 152 -17.17 -6.69 -9.20
C THR A 152 -17.67 -5.96 -7.97
N LEU A 153 -16.77 -5.64 -7.04
CA LEU A 153 -17.03 -4.71 -5.94
C LEU A 153 -16.15 -3.47 -6.13
N THR A 154 -16.78 -2.31 -6.29
CA THR A 154 -16.09 -1.04 -6.52
C THR A 154 -16.33 -0.04 -5.39
N VAL A 155 -15.27 0.63 -4.93
CA VAL A 155 -15.32 1.73 -3.97
C VAL A 155 -14.34 2.82 -4.38
N TYR A 156 -14.70 4.08 -4.22
CA TYR A 156 -13.81 5.22 -4.46
C TYR A 156 -13.23 5.70 -3.15
N PHE A 157 -11.92 5.92 -3.10
CA PHE A 157 -11.24 6.55 -1.97
C PHE A 157 -10.78 7.94 -2.37
N PHE A 158 -11.33 8.92 -1.70
CA PHE A 158 -10.95 10.32 -1.84
C PHE A 158 -9.95 10.68 -0.76
N CYS A 159 -9.07 11.61 -1.08
CA CYS A 159 -8.10 12.15 -0.16
C CYS A 159 -8.31 13.65 -0.02
N GLU A 160 -8.10 14.15 1.19
CA GLU A 160 -7.92 15.58 1.42
C GLU A 160 -6.79 16.13 0.54
N THR A 161 -6.99 17.32 -0.02
CA THR A 161 -6.00 18.02 -0.82
C THR A 161 -4.65 18.12 -0.09
N PHE A 162 -3.59 17.84 -0.83
CA PHE A 162 -2.22 17.87 -0.33
C PHE A 162 -1.70 19.29 -0.24
N ASP A 163 -0.69 19.50 0.61
CA ASP A 163 -0.06 20.82 0.75
C ASP A 163 0.64 21.25 -0.54
N ASN A 164 0.97 20.30 -1.42
CA ASN A 164 1.51 20.58 -2.75
C ASN A 164 0.45 20.98 -3.79
N GLY A 165 -0.85 20.96 -3.47
CA GLY A 165 -1.95 21.30 -4.37
C GLY A 165 -2.58 20.12 -5.10
N ALA A 166 -2.07 18.90 -4.91
CA ALA A 166 -2.67 17.70 -5.48
C ALA A 166 -4.03 17.42 -4.83
N ASP A 167 -5.07 17.38 -5.65
CA ASP A 167 -6.40 16.88 -5.29
C ASP A 167 -6.72 15.62 -6.10
N ILE A 168 -6.83 14.49 -5.39
CA ILE A 168 -6.74 13.16 -5.96
C ILE A 168 -7.74 12.19 -5.36
N TYR A 169 -8.09 11.17 -6.14
CA TYR A 169 -8.87 10.04 -5.67
C TYR A 169 -8.48 8.76 -6.41
N VAL A 170 -8.82 7.62 -5.82
CA VAL A 170 -8.52 6.29 -6.36
C VAL A 170 -9.79 5.45 -6.40
N ARG A 171 -10.12 4.93 -7.58
CA ARG A 171 -11.11 3.86 -7.69
C ARG A 171 -10.45 2.54 -7.31
N THR A 172 -11.01 1.84 -6.34
CA THR A 172 -10.59 0.49 -5.97
C THR A 172 -11.62 -0.52 -6.44
N LYS A 173 -11.18 -1.58 -7.11
CA LYS A 173 -12.05 -2.61 -7.67
C LYS A 173 -11.54 -4.00 -7.33
N PHE A 174 -12.44 -4.83 -6.80
CA PHE A 174 -12.25 -6.27 -6.68
C PHE A 174 -13.03 -6.98 -7.77
N THR A 175 -12.50 -8.08 -8.30
CA THR A 175 -13.09 -8.83 -9.41
C THR A 175 -13.27 -10.29 -9.03
N GLU A 176 -14.47 -10.83 -9.19
CA GLU A 176 -14.77 -12.24 -8.92
C GLU A 176 -13.74 -13.17 -9.57
N GLY A 177 -13.31 -14.19 -8.82
CA GLY A 177 -12.26 -15.12 -9.25
C GLY A 177 -10.82 -14.63 -9.02
N LYS A 178 -10.62 -13.41 -8.50
CA LYS A 178 -9.31 -12.83 -8.17
C LYS A 178 -9.16 -12.54 -6.66
N PRO A 179 -9.22 -13.56 -5.78
CA PRO A 179 -9.36 -13.37 -4.34
C PRO A 179 -8.12 -12.80 -3.63
N TYR A 180 -6.99 -12.64 -4.32
CA TYR A 180 -5.70 -12.28 -3.74
C TYR A 180 -5.19 -10.91 -4.20
N GLU A 181 -5.98 -10.20 -4.99
CA GLU A 181 -5.60 -8.93 -5.60
C GLU A 181 -6.77 -7.96 -5.67
N PHE A 182 -6.45 -6.68 -5.84
CA PHE A 182 -7.40 -5.63 -6.14
C PHE A 182 -6.75 -4.60 -7.06
N GLU A 183 -7.58 -3.96 -7.87
CA GLU A 183 -7.18 -2.89 -8.79
C GLU A 183 -7.32 -1.53 -8.12
N LEU A 184 -6.34 -0.66 -8.34
CA LEU A 184 -6.30 0.74 -7.95
C LEU A 184 -6.14 1.58 -9.22
N THR A 185 -7.12 2.44 -9.49
CA THR A 185 -7.09 3.35 -10.64
C THR A 185 -7.01 4.80 -10.16
N THR A 186 -6.00 5.52 -10.60
CA THR A 186 -5.65 6.85 -10.09
C THR A 186 -6.28 7.98 -10.88
N TYR A 187 -6.81 8.99 -10.19
CA TYR A 187 -7.43 10.15 -10.79
C TYR A 187 -7.06 11.44 -10.04
N THR A 188 -7.18 12.56 -10.74
CA THR A 188 -7.22 13.91 -10.16
C THR A 188 -8.63 14.48 -10.27
N THR A 189 -8.98 15.42 -9.39
CA THR A 189 -10.16 16.27 -9.58
C THR A 189 -9.88 17.40 -10.58
N GLU A 190 -10.90 18.17 -10.95
CA GLU A 190 -10.74 19.34 -11.83
C GLU A 190 -9.93 20.48 -11.16
N GLU A 191 -9.93 20.54 -9.83
CA GLU A 191 -9.26 21.58 -9.03
C GLU A 191 -7.81 21.21 -8.66
N SER A 192 -7.34 20.04 -9.11
CA SER A 192 -6.00 19.54 -8.80
C SER A 192 -4.92 20.28 -9.58
N ASP A 193 -3.83 20.62 -8.92
CA ASP A 193 -2.60 21.01 -9.63
C ASP A 193 -2.11 19.86 -10.53
N GLU A 194 -1.48 20.19 -11.66
CA GLU A 194 -1.01 19.18 -12.62
C GLU A 194 0.08 18.29 -11.99
N LEU A 195 -0.08 16.97 -12.08
CA LEU A 195 0.86 16.02 -11.50
C LEU A 195 1.91 15.56 -12.52
N ASN A 196 3.16 15.44 -12.06
CA ASN A 196 4.19 14.68 -12.76
C ASN A 196 3.95 13.17 -12.57
N ARG A 197 3.66 12.75 -11.34
CA ARG A 197 3.47 11.34 -10.95
C ARG A 197 2.42 11.25 -9.85
N PHE A 198 1.66 10.15 -9.81
CA PHE A 198 0.87 9.79 -8.63
C PHE A 198 1.23 8.35 -8.24
N ILE A 199 2.05 8.23 -7.20
CA ILE A 199 2.60 6.96 -6.75
C ILE A 199 1.68 6.35 -5.69
N LEU A 200 1.38 5.06 -5.84
CA LEU A 200 0.69 4.23 -4.87
C LEU A 200 1.71 3.32 -4.18
N THR A 201 2.14 3.70 -2.98
CA THR A 201 3.25 3.03 -2.30
C THR A 201 2.77 1.90 -1.42
N ALA A 202 3.23 0.67 -1.66
CA ALA A 202 3.10 -0.39 -0.66
C ALA A 202 4.16 -0.19 0.45
N THR A 203 3.76 0.34 1.62
CA THR A 203 4.65 0.89 2.67
C THR A 203 4.67 0.06 3.97
N MET A 204 4.99 -1.22 3.86
CA MET A 204 5.23 -2.10 5.01
C MET A 204 5.90 -3.41 4.60
N GLY A 205 6.67 -3.41 3.52
CA GLY A 205 7.31 -4.62 2.99
C GLY A 205 8.18 -5.34 4.03
N ASN A 206 8.71 -4.59 5.01
CA ASN A 206 9.60 -5.13 6.03
C ASN A 206 8.85 -5.98 7.07
N LYS A 207 7.53 -5.82 7.22
CA LYS A 207 6.72 -6.68 8.10
C LYS A 207 6.71 -8.11 7.58
N ALA A 208 6.45 -8.26 6.29
CA ALA A 208 6.55 -9.55 5.60
C ALA A 208 8.01 -9.94 5.28
N ARG A 209 8.98 -9.06 5.55
CA ARG A 209 10.40 -9.20 5.22
C ARG A 209 10.63 -9.53 3.76
N LEU A 210 10.01 -8.74 2.87
CA LEU A 210 10.30 -8.79 1.44
C LEU A 210 11.79 -8.50 1.21
N ARG A 211 12.50 -9.41 0.54
CA ARG A 211 13.95 -9.30 0.33
C ARG A 211 14.40 -9.59 -1.09
N THR A 212 13.60 -10.31 -1.86
CA THR A 212 13.98 -10.72 -3.20
C THR A 212 12.99 -10.14 -4.19
N LEU A 213 13.48 -9.29 -5.10
CA LEU A 213 12.79 -8.94 -6.32
C LEU A 213 13.05 -10.01 -7.37
N HIS A 214 12.00 -10.45 -8.06
CA HIS A 214 12.07 -11.42 -9.15
C HIS A 214 11.89 -10.69 -10.48
N LEU A 215 12.86 -10.87 -11.38
CA LEU A 215 12.99 -10.12 -12.63
C LEU A 215 12.97 -11.08 -13.83
N ALA A 216 12.92 -10.50 -15.03
CA ALA A 216 12.99 -11.28 -16.28
C ALA A 216 14.26 -12.14 -16.36
N ASP A 217 14.19 -13.19 -17.17
CA ASP A 217 15.29 -14.14 -17.41
C ASP A 217 15.81 -14.86 -16.14
N GLY A 218 14.97 -14.96 -15.10
CA GLY A 218 15.33 -15.60 -13.83
C GLY A 218 16.30 -14.78 -12.97
N LYS A 219 16.50 -13.50 -13.27
CA LYS A 219 17.34 -12.60 -12.47
C LYS A 219 16.63 -12.22 -11.17
N THR A 220 17.41 -11.88 -10.16
CA THR A 220 16.90 -11.36 -8.89
C THR A 220 17.69 -10.13 -8.43
N LYS A 221 17.04 -9.29 -7.62
CA LYS A 221 17.73 -8.28 -6.80
C LYS A 221 17.42 -8.59 -5.34
N GLU A 222 18.44 -8.77 -4.52
CA GLU A 222 18.30 -9.06 -3.10
C GLU A 222 18.61 -7.82 -2.26
N ALA A 223 17.77 -7.48 -1.28
CA ALA A 223 17.95 -6.31 -0.42
C ALA A 223 19.34 -6.28 0.26
N GLY A 224 19.85 -7.44 0.69
CA GLY A 224 21.18 -7.59 1.28
C GLY A 224 22.34 -7.36 0.31
N GLN A 225 22.12 -7.53 -1.00
CA GLN A 225 23.12 -7.27 -2.03
C GLN A 225 23.06 -5.82 -2.52
N LEU A 226 21.86 -5.21 -2.54
CA LEU A 226 21.68 -3.81 -2.90
C LEU A 226 22.30 -2.87 -1.85
N TRP A 227 22.21 -3.22 -0.57
CA TRP A 227 22.69 -2.39 0.53
C TRP A 227 23.46 -3.21 1.60
N PRO A 228 24.62 -3.81 1.25
CA PRO A 228 25.30 -4.81 2.07
C PRO A 228 25.80 -4.30 3.42
N SER A 229 26.18 -3.02 3.49
CA SER A 229 26.73 -2.40 4.70
C SER A 229 25.71 -1.55 5.47
N TYR A 230 24.46 -1.47 5.02
CA TYR A 230 23.47 -0.58 5.64
C TYR A 230 22.94 -1.15 6.95
N LYS A 231 23.02 -0.37 8.03
CA LYS A 231 22.59 -0.74 9.39
C LYS A 231 21.81 0.38 10.11
N ASP A 232 21.54 1.49 9.44
CA ASP A 232 20.90 2.66 10.05
C ASP A 232 19.38 2.48 10.18
N SER A 233 18.76 3.33 11.00
CA SER A 233 17.32 3.35 11.24
C SER A 233 16.52 4.13 10.20
N ASN A 234 17.18 4.74 9.20
CA ASN A 234 16.52 5.50 8.15
C ASN A 234 16.18 4.59 6.96
N PHE A 235 15.62 5.16 5.89
CA PHE A 235 15.53 4.49 4.60
C PHE A 235 16.89 4.48 3.90
N THR A 236 17.14 3.43 3.12
CA THR A 236 18.22 3.45 2.12
C THR A 236 17.88 4.38 0.95
N GLU A 237 18.86 4.64 0.10
CA GLU A 237 18.59 5.18 -1.24
C GLU A 237 17.66 4.24 -2.03
N HIS A 238 16.87 4.80 -2.94
CA HIS A 238 16.01 4.05 -3.83
C HIS A 238 16.83 3.24 -4.84
N ASN A 239 16.44 1.98 -5.04
CA ASN A 239 16.85 1.18 -6.18
C ASN A 239 15.73 1.19 -7.22
N HIS A 240 16.11 1.46 -8.47
CA HIS A 240 15.20 1.52 -9.60
C HIS A 240 15.40 0.29 -10.49
N THR A 241 14.29 -0.26 -10.96
CA THR A 241 14.24 -1.34 -11.94
C THR A 241 13.48 -0.84 -13.16
N PRO A 242 14.13 -0.68 -14.33
CA PRO A 242 13.45 -0.22 -15.52
C PRO A 242 12.46 -1.28 -16.03
N VAL A 243 11.39 -0.86 -16.71
CA VAL A 243 10.36 -1.75 -17.29
C VAL A 243 10.94 -2.86 -18.18
N ALA A 244 12.10 -2.64 -18.81
CA ALA A 244 12.77 -3.62 -19.65
C ALA A 244 13.35 -4.82 -18.88
N GLU A 245 13.62 -4.67 -17.57
CA GLU A 245 14.14 -5.74 -16.70
C GLU A 245 13.01 -6.53 -16.01
N MET A 246 11.77 -6.07 -16.08
CA MET A 246 10.64 -6.68 -15.40
C MET A 246 10.03 -7.85 -16.18
N ILE A 247 9.31 -8.70 -15.46
CA ILE A 247 8.58 -9.83 -16.04
C ILE A 247 7.38 -9.28 -16.81
N LYS A 248 7.19 -9.76 -18.04
CA LYS A 248 6.08 -9.38 -18.91
C LYS A 248 5.22 -10.59 -19.22
N ASP A 249 3.90 -10.42 -19.15
CA ASP A 249 2.98 -11.42 -19.63
C ASP A 249 2.83 -11.38 -21.17
N LYS A 250 2.07 -12.34 -21.70
CA LYS A 250 1.81 -12.47 -23.15
C LYS A 250 1.08 -11.28 -23.79
N ASN A 251 0.40 -10.46 -22.99
CA ASN A 251 -0.31 -9.27 -23.46
C ASN A 251 0.56 -8.01 -23.36
N GLY A 252 1.81 -8.14 -22.88
CA GLY A 252 2.72 -7.02 -22.66
C GLY A 252 2.54 -6.32 -21.32
N GLY A 253 1.65 -6.81 -20.46
CA GLY A 253 1.49 -6.30 -19.11
C GLY A 253 2.70 -6.63 -18.24
N VAL A 254 3.06 -5.72 -17.34
CA VAL A 254 4.31 -5.77 -16.55
C VAL A 254 4.02 -6.16 -15.12
N TRP A 255 4.83 -7.08 -14.60
CA TRP A 255 4.78 -7.60 -13.24
C TRP A 255 6.05 -7.23 -12.47
N PHE A 256 5.87 -6.58 -11.33
CA PHE A 256 6.93 -6.33 -10.36
C PHE A 256 6.64 -7.17 -9.13
N ILE A 257 7.53 -8.11 -8.79
CA ILE A 257 7.25 -9.20 -7.84
C ILE A 257 8.31 -9.21 -6.75
N ALA A 258 7.87 -9.25 -5.49
CA ALA A 258 8.72 -9.32 -4.32
C ALA A 258 8.31 -10.47 -3.40
N SER A 259 9.28 -11.18 -2.83
CA SER A 259 9.01 -12.23 -1.85
C SER A 259 9.95 -12.17 -0.64
N PRO A 260 9.56 -12.78 0.49
CA PRO A 260 10.48 -13.09 1.57
C PRO A 260 11.46 -14.20 1.13
N ASP A 261 12.66 -14.22 1.72
CA ASP A 261 13.69 -15.25 1.49
C ASP A 261 13.61 -16.40 2.52
N GLU A 262 12.98 -16.18 3.66
CA GLU A 262 12.84 -17.18 4.72
C GLU A 262 11.95 -18.35 4.31
N LYS A 263 12.28 -19.57 4.79
CA LYS A 263 11.44 -20.76 4.59
C LYS A 263 10.15 -20.70 5.41
N ASP A 264 10.23 -20.19 6.63
CA ASP A 264 9.12 -20.11 7.58
C ASP A 264 9.20 -18.80 8.38
N PRO A 265 8.45 -17.76 7.99
CA PRO A 265 8.55 -16.44 8.62
C PRO A 265 8.02 -16.41 10.06
N THR A 266 7.29 -17.44 10.50
CA THR A 266 6.78 -17.53 11.89
C THR A 266 7.87 -17.91 12.90
N LYS A 267 9.00 -18.47 12.41
CA LYS A 267 10.15 -18.89 13.23
C LYS A 267 11.22 -17.81 13.39
N ALA A 268 10.96 -16.60 12.89
CA ALA A 268 11.89 -15.49 13.04
C ALA A 268 12.14 -15.18 14.53
N VAL A 269 13.41 -14.99 14.88
CA VAL A 269 13.81 -14.56 16.23
C VAL A 269 13.83 -13.04 16.25
N TYR A 270 12.95 -12.45 17.05
CA TYR A 270 12.84 -11.01 17.22
C TYR A 270 13.68 -10.55 18.41
N ALA A 271 14.14 -9.29 18.36
CA ALA A 271 14.72 -8.67 19.55
C ALA A 271 13.66 -8.52 20.65
N GLU A 272 14.11 -8.49 21.90
CA GLU A 272 13.22 -8.42 23.08
C GLU A 272 12.29 -7.20 23.02
N ASP A 273 12.81 -6.08 22.52
CA ASP A 273 12.10 -4.80 22.39
C ASP A 273 11.26 -4.68 21.10
N THR A 274 11.22 -5.71 20.25
CA THR A 274 10.39 -5.67 19.04
C THR A 274 8.92 -5.65 19.42
N HIS A 275 8.23 -4.57 19.05
CA HIS A 275 6.82 -4.40 19.31
C HIS A 275 5.97 -5.50 18.63
N THR A 276 4.93 -5.99 19.31
CA THR A 276 4.12 -7.14 18.86
C THR A 276 3.54 -6.97 17.45
N HIS A 277 3.09 -5.79 17.05
CA HIS A 277 2.53 -5.55 15.71
C HIS A 277 3.53 -5.78 14.55
N TRP A 278 4.84 -5.74 14.83
CA TRP A 278 5.90 -6.06 13.85
C TRP A 278 6.20 -7.56 13.76
N LYS A 279 5.77 -8.35 14.76
CA LYS A 279 5.97 -9.79 14.75
C LYS A 279 5.03 -10.40 13.72
N TYR A 280 5.60 -10.89 12.63
CA TYR A 280 4.87 -11.56 11.56
C TYR A 280 4.26 -12.86 12.06
N THR A 281 2.97 -13.03 11.81
CA THR A 281 2.20 -14.26 12.02
C THR A 281 1.71 -14.79 10.67
N GLY A 282 1.15 -16.00 10.61
CA GLY A 282 0.57 -16.53 9.38
C GLY A 282 1.57 -17.04 8.34
N LYS A 283 1.05 -17.34 7.15
CA LYS A 283 1.77 -17.99 6.05
C LYS A 283 2.66 -17.02 5.28
N LYS A 284 3.74 -17.53 4.70
CA LYS A 284 4.56 -16.82 3.72
C LYS A 284 3.71 -16.46 2.49
N ALA A 285 3.92 -15.27 1.93
CA ALA A 285 3.24 -14.83 0.71
C ALA A 285 4.17 -14.02 -0.20
N THR A 286 3.86 -14.06 -1.49
CA THR A 286 4.50 -13.26 -2.53
C THR A 286 3.64 -12.01 -2.76
N GLN A 287 4.28 -10.84 -2.89
CA GLN A 287 3.59 -9.59 -3.19
C GLN A 287 3.95 -9.12 -4.59
N TYR A 288 3.01 -8.50 -5.29
CA TYR A 288 3.25 -7.99 -6.62
C TYR A 288 2.45 -6.75 -6.94
N TRP A 289 3.02 -5.96 -7.84
CA TRP A 289 2.30 -4.98 -8.65
C TRP A 289 2.19 -5.50 -10.08
N TYR A 290 1.04 -5.24 -10.71
CA TYR A 290 0.82 -5.48 -12.13
C TYR A 290 0.27 -4.23 -12.80
N CYS A 291 0.84 -3.87 -13.95
CA CYS A 291 0.38 -2.78 -14.81
C CYS A 291 0.11 -3.33 -16.22
N SER A 292 -1.15 -3.33 -16.64
CA SER A 292 -1.57 -3.91 -17.92
C SER A 292 -1.16 -3.09 -19.13
N ASN A 293 -1.05 -1.77 -18.98
CA ASN A 293 -0.68 -0.83 -20.02
C ASN A 293 0.44 0.11 -19.52
N PRO A 294 1.67 -0.41 -19.39
CA PRO A 294 2.78 0.35 -18.83
C PRO A 294 3.30 1.40 -19.82
N SER A 295 3.63 2.58 -19.32
CA SER A 295 4.49 3.53 -20.01
C SER A 295 5.88 2.93 -20.26
N ASN A 296 6.57 3.40 -21.30
CA ASN A 296 7.99 3.11 -21.50
C ASN A 296 8.89 3.68 -20.39
N GLU A 297 8.37 4.65 -19.61
CA GLU A 297 9.04 5.27 -18.47
C GLU A 297 8.64 4.64 -17.12
N LEU A 298 7.92 3.51 -17.15
CA LEU A 298 7.57 2.79 -15.93
C LEU A 298 8.83 2.21 -15.27
N GLU A 299 8.92 2.40 -13.97
CA GLU A 299 9.96 1.84 -13.11
C GLU A 299 9.36 1.18 -11.88
N GLY A 300 10.05 0.15 -11.41
CA GLY A 300 9.79 -0.51 -10.15
C GLY A 300 10.78 0.03 -9.15
N VAL A 301 10.31 0.53 -8.03
CA VAL A 301 11.14 1.25 -7.06
C VAL A 301 11.02 0.56 -5.71
N VAL A 302 12.18 0.36 -5.09
CA VAL A 302 12.27 -0.14 -3.72
C VAL A 302 13.26 0.69 -2.91
N ASN A 303 12.99 0.86 -1.62
CA ASN A 303 14.00 1.19 -0.62
C ASN A 303 13.98 0.12 0.47
N GLY A 304 15.01 0.12 1.31
CA GLY A 304 15.15 -0.81 2.41
C GLY A 304 15.19 -0.13 3.76
N ARG A 305 14.96 -0.92 4.80
CA ARG A 305 15.24 -0.58 6.20
C ARG A 305 15.95 -1.74 6.90
N TYR A 306 16.82 -1.40 7.84
CA TYR A 306 17.47 -2.39 8.71
C TYR A 306 16.72 -2.58 10.05
N THR A 307 15.99 -1.55 10.50
CA THR A 307 15.15 -1.59 11.69
C THR A 307 13.70 -1.27 11.36
N TYR A 308 12.77 -1.80 12.17
CA TYR A 308 11.35 -1.50 12.00
C TYR A 308 11.07 0.00 12.13
N TRP A 309 10.04 0.48 11.41
CA TRP A 309 9.65 1.89 11.40
C TRP A 309 9.46 2.46 12.81
N ALA A 310 9.90 3.71 12.99
CA ALA A 310 9.86 4.45 14.26
C ALA A 310 10.49 3.70 15.46
N SER A 311 11.45 2.80 15.20
CA SER A 311 12.15 2.02 16.24
C SER A 311 13.62 1.79 15.91
N LYS A 312 14.36 1.26 16.90
CA LYS A 312 15.72 0.74 16.72
C LYS A 312 15.76 -0.79 16.66
N SER A 313 14.60 -1.44 16.71
CA SER A 313 14.52 -2.89 16.78
C SER A 313 14.86 -3.49 15.41
N PRO A 314 15.89 -4.35 15.31
CA PRO A 314 16.36 -4.87 14.02
C PRO A 314 15.31 -5.79 13.39
N ILE A 315 15.24 -5.74 12.06
CA ILE A 315 14.44 -6.70 11.29
C ILE A 315 15.17 -8.06 11.32
N PRO A 316 14.52 -9.17 11.75
CA PRO A 316 15.14 -10.49 11.79
C PRO A 316 15.68 -10.88 10.43
N GLY A 317 16.95 -11.31 10.36
CA GLY A 317 17.63 -11.62 9.09
C GLY A 317 18.25 -10.42 8.37
N GLY A 318 18.11 -9.21 8.91
CA GLY A 318 18.71 -8.00 8.35
C GLY A 318 17.78 -7.23 7.41
N ILE A 319 18.39 -6.43 6.52
CA ILE A 319 17.67 -5.48 5.67
C ILE A 319 16.55 -6.14 4.86
N ALA A 320 15.41 -5.47 4.78
CA ALA A 320 14.27 -5.83 3.97
C ALA A 320 13.73 -4.58 3.28
N TYR A 321 13.01 -4.77 2.16
CA TYR A 321 12.33 -3.69 1.48
C TYR A 321 11.25 -3.09 2.39
N GLU A 322 11.19 -1.76 2.52
CA GLU A 322 10.03 -1.10 3.12
C GLU A 322 9.03 -0.78 2.02
N ASN A 323 9.42 0.12 1.13
CA ASN A 323 8.56 0.57 0.05
C ASN A 323 8.76 -0.33 -1.15
N PHE A 324 7.64 -0.67 -1.77
CA PHE A 324 7.56 -1.47 -2.99
C PHE A 324 6.54 -0.83 -3.92
N GLU A 325 7.03 -0.20 -4.99
CA GLU A 325 6.27 0.78 -5.77
C GLU A 325 6.42 0.50 -7.27
N LEU A 326 5.38 0.81 -8.05
CA LEU A 326 5.51 1.16 -9.46
C LEU A 326 5.41 2.68 -9.61
N THR A 327 6.18 3.25 -10.53
CA THR A 327 6.12 4.68 -10.84
C THR A 327 6.24 4.93 -12.34
N GLU A 328 5.33 5.72 -12.88
CA GLU A 328 5.34 6.21 -14.26
C GLU A 328 4.77 7.64 -14.31
N PRO A 329 5.00 8.40 -15.40
CA PRO A 329 4.34 9.69 -15.59
C PRO A 329 2.82 9.58 -15.39
N PHE A 330 2.24 10.54 -14.69
CA PHE A 330 0.83 10.49 -14.32
C PHE A 330 -0.07 10.52 -15.57
N GLN A 331 -1.01 9.58 -15.62
CA GLN A 331 -2.14 9.60 -16.54
C GLN A 331 -3.40 9.30 -15.75
N SER A 332 -4.38 10.20 -15.83
CA SER A 332 -5.67 10.00 -15.16
C SER A 332 -6.36 8.76 -15.75
N GLY A 333 -6.81 7.86 -14.90
CA GLY A 333 -7.37 6.57 -15.29
C GLY A 333 -6.35 5.44 -15.45
N GLN A 334 -5.06 5.66 -15.14
CA GLN A 334 -4.07 4.58 -15.10
C GLN A 334 -4.39 3.59 -13.96
N SER A 335 -4.38 2.30 -14.28
CA SER A 335 -4.77 1.22 -13.38
C SER A 335 -3.58 0.31 -13.03
N TYR A 336 -3.46 0.01 -11.74
CA TYR A 336 -2.48 -0.91 -11.19
C TYR A 336 -3.19 -1.97 -10.37
N ILE A 337 -2.72 -3.22 -10.41
CA ILE A 337 -3.20 -4.28 -9.54
C ILE A 337 -2.15 -4.52 -8.47
N PHE A 338 -2.55 -4.51 -7.21
CA PHE A 338 -1.72 -4.97 -6.11
C PHE A 338 -2.25 -6.30 -5.59
N GLY A 339 -1.33 -7.25 -5.41
CA GLY A 339 -1.68 -8.59 -4.93
C GLY A 339 -0.73 -9.09 -3.85
N ILE A 340 -1.30 -9.91 -2.97
CA ILE A 340 -0.57 -10.70 -1.98
C ILE A 340 -1.06 -12.13 -2.15
N THR A 341 -0.22 -13.03 -2.65
CA THR A 341 -0.65 -14.39 -3.03
C THR A 341 0.04 -15.44 -2.16
N PRO A 342 -0.66 -16.53 -1.79
CA PRO A 342 -0.02 -17.67 -1.13
C PRO A 342 0.91 -18.46 -2.06
N LEU A 343 0.86 -18.20 -3.37
CA LEU A 343 1.76 -18.83 -4.33
C LEU A 343 3.21 -18.43 -4.07
N SER A 344 4.12 -19.38 -4.30
CA SER A 344 5.55 -19.07 -4.40
C SER A 344 5.80 -18.13 -5.58
N PRO A 345 6.91 -17.37 -5.58
CA PRO A 345 7.25 -16.53 -6.73
C PRO A 345 7.39 -17.36 -8.00
N GLU A 346 7.95 -18.57 -7.94
CA GLU A 346 8.06 -19.46 -9.09
C GLU A 346 6.69 -19.93 -9.60
N GLU A 347 5.78 -20.31 -8.71
CA GLU A 347 4.40 -20.69 -9.07
C GLU A 347 3.65 -19.54 -9.72
N LEU A 348 3.78 -18.32 -9.17
CA LEU A 348 3.18 -17.11 -9.73
C LEU A 348 3.75 -16.82 -11.13
N ILE A 349 5.07 -16.80 -11.28
CA ILE A 349 5.74 -16.56 -12.57
C ILE A 349 5.33 -17.61 -13.60
N ASN A 350 5.26 -18.88 -13.21
CA ASN A 350 4.77 -19.94 -14.09
C ASN A 350 3.30 -19.76 -14.51
N HIS A 351 2.46 -19.11 -13.69
CA HIS A 351 1.10 -18.75 -14.10
C HIS A 351 1.08 -17.56 -15.06
N ILE A 352 1.97 -16.57 -14.88
CA ILE A 352 2.08 -15.39 -15.73
C ILE A 352 2.57 -15.75 -17.14
N MET A 353 3.51 -16.70 -17.24
CA MET A 353 4.13 -17.10 -18.50
C MET A 353 3.27 -18.07 -19.35
N LYS A 354 2.10 -18.50 -18.85
CA LYS A 354 1.12 -19.32 -19.57
C LYS A 354 0.09 -18.45 -20.31
#